data_AF-A0A7K9TEV4-F1
#
_entry.id   AF-A0A7K9TEV4-F1
#
_cell.length_a   1.000
_cell.length_b   1.000
_cell.length_c   1.000
_cell.angle_alpha   90.00
_cell.angle_beta   90.00
_cell.angle_gamma   90.00
#
_symmetry.space_group_name_H-M   'P 1'
#
loop_
_entity.id
_entity.type
_entity.pdbx_description
1 polymer ?
#
loop_
_entity_poly.entity_id
_entity_poly.type
_entity_poly.pdbx_seq_one_letter_code
_entity_poly.pdbx_strand_id
1 'polypeptide(L)'
;GIGGAFQYGLQISIINSPAEYIKNFTRETWLKRYGSSPSEDMITLMWSFVVSIYCFGGLLGSLSAGYFSVRFGRKKAMLFANIPALLSAVLMGFSQLCGSFEMIIAGRLFSGVCGGLGVNINIMYAGECAPRKLRGLAAITASTAIAVGKFVGFALGLREFLGVDALWPILMAANAIPALIQLLTLPFFPDSPRYLLIDRKDKEECI
;
A
#
# COMPACT_ATOMS: atom_id res chain seq x y z
N GLY A 1 -12.07 8.78 2.50
CA GLY A 1 -12.46 7.37 2.38
C GLY A 1 -11.48 6.49 3.13
N ILE A 2 -11.89 5.29 3.54
CA ILE A 2 -11.06 4.44 4.43
C ILE A 2 -9.95 3.70 3.65
N GLY A 3 -10.18 3.36 2.37
CA GLY A 3 -9.33 2.45 1.59
C GLY A 3 -7.82 2.77 1.54
N GLY A 4 -7.42 3.88 0.89
CA GLY A 4 -5.99 4.16 0.66
C GLY A 4 -5.18 4.47 1.93
N ALA A 5 -5.82 5.10 2.93
CA ALA A 5 -5.19 5.36 4.23
C ALA A 5 -5.02 4.07 5.05
N PHE A 6 -6.03 3.19 5.03
CA PHE A 6 -5.99 1.89 5.69
C PHE A 6 -4.90 1.00 5.10
N GLN A 7 -4.81 0.89 3.77
CA GLN A 7 -3.77 0.11 3.08
C GLN A 7 -2.35 0.56 3.44
N TYR A 8 -2.13 1.87 3.50
CA TYR A 8 -0.84 2.42 3.92
C TYR A 8 -0.49 2.05 5.38
N GLY A 9 -1.45 2.17 6.30
CA GLY A 9 -1.27 1.75 7.69
C GLY A 9 -0.97 0.25 7.80
N LEU A 10 -1.70 -0.57 7.05
CA LEU A 10 -1.56 -2.01 7.01
C LEU A 10 -0.14 -2.42 6.56
N GLN A 11 0.35 -1.86 5.45
CA GLN A 11 1.66 -2.21 4.87
C GLN A 11 2.87 -1.79 5.70
N ILE A 12 2.74 -0.73 6.50
CA ILE A 12 3.77 -0.31 7.45
C ILE A 12 3.87 -1.29 8.62
N SER A 13 2.75 -1.82 9.10
CA SER A 13 2.75 -2.74 10.24
C SER A 13 3.10 -4.17 9.85
N ILE A 14 2.60 -4.65 8.71
CA ILE A 14 2.74 -6.06 8.29
C ILE A 14 4.19 -6.50 8.14
N ILE A 15 5.12 -5.61 7.76
CA ILE A 15 6.53 -5.99 7.53
C ILE A 15 7.27 -6.44 8.81
N ASN A 16 6.81 -6.00 9.98
CA ASN A 16 7.52 -6.24 11.23
C ASN A 16 7.41 -7.70 11.69
N SER A 17 6.23 -8.31 11.54
CA SER A 17 5.98 -9.68 12.00
C SER A 17 6.76 -10.76 11.24
N PRO A 18 6.83 -10.74 9.89
CA PRO A 18 7.57 -11.74 9.13
C PRO A 18 9.05 -11.39 8.91
N ALA A 19 9.61 -10.42 9.64
CA ALA A 19 10.98 -9.95 9.41
C ALA A 19 12.02 -11.07 9.54
N GLU A 20 11.93 -11.89 10.57
CA GLU A 20 12.84 -13.03 10.76
C GLU A 20 12.61 -14.12 9.71
N TYR A 21 11.37 -14.42 9.37
CA TYR A 21 11.03 -15.41 8.34
C TYR A 21 11.55 -15.00 6.95
N ILE A 22 11.44 -13.71 6.58
CA ILE A 22 11.95 -13.21 5.30
C ILE A 22 13.49 -13.25 5.26
N LYS A 23 14.16 -12.96 6.38
CA LYS A 23 15.62 -13.11 6.50
C LYS A 23 16.05 -14.56 6.34
N ASN A 24 15.35 -15.49 6.99
CA ASN A 24 15.60 -16.92 6.88
C ASN A 24 15.36 -17.43 5.45
N PHE A 25 14.25 -17.04 4.82
CA PHE A 25 13.94 -17.33 3.42
C PHE A 25 15.03 -16.81 2.47
N THR A 26 15.54 -15.61 2.72
CA THR A 26 16.65 -15.03 1.93
C THR A 26 17.92 -15.86 2.09
N ARG A 27 18.24 -16.30 3.32
CA ARG A 27 19.39 -17.17 3.61
C ARG A 27 19.28 -18.51 2.88
N GLU A 28 18.11 -19.15 2.95
CA GLU A 28 17.86 -20.43 2.27
C GLU A 28 17.93 -20.31 0.75
N THR A 29 17.34 -19.25 0.20
CA THR A 29 17.36 -18.99 -1.25
C THR A 29 18.78 -18.73 -1.73
N TRP A 30 19.57 -17.98 -0.97
CA TRP A 30 20.97 -17.70 -1.28
C TRP A 30 21.81 -18.98 -1.27
N LEU A 31 21.65 -19.80 -0.22
CA LEU A 31 22.34 -21.09 -0.11
C LEU A 31 22.03 -22.01 -1.29
N LYS A 32 20.75 -22.09 -1.70
CA LYS A 32 20.33 -22.88 -2.88
C LYS A 32 20.95 -22.39 -4.19
N ARG A 33 21.17 -21.08 -4.36
CA ARG A 33 21.70 -20.51 -5.61
C ARG A 33 23.22 -20.51 -5.68
N TYR A 34 23.90 -20.19 -4.58
CA TYR A 34 25.35 -19.94 -4.56
C TYR A 34 26.15 -20.99 -3.79
N GLY A 35 25.49 -21.94 -3.10
CA GLY A 35 26.16 -23.00 -2.35
C GLY A 35 26.88 -22.54 -1.08
N SER A 36 26.88 -21.24 -0.78
CA SER A 36 27.49 -20.64 0.42
C SER A 36 26.42 -19.95 1.26
N SER A 37 26.59 -19.96 2.59
CA SER A 37 25.73 -19.16 3.46
C SER A 37 26.17 -17.69 3.37
N PRO A 38 25.25 -16.74 3.13
CA PRO A 38 25.58 -15.32 3.17
C PRO A 38 25.98 -14.90 4.59
N SER A 39 26.82 -13.88 4.72
CA SER A 39 27.16 -13.29 6.03
C SER A 39 25.95 -12.60 6.65
N GLU A 40 25.92 -12.52 7.98
CA GLU A 40 24.83 -11.84 8.71
C GLU A 40 24.73 -10.34 8.35
N ASP A 41 25.88 -9.70 8.07
CA ASP A 41 25.93 -8.32 7.58
C ASP A 41 25.20 -8.19 6.23
N MET A 42 25.41 -9.14 5.32
CA MET A 42 24.77 -9.11 4.00
C MET A 42 23.26 -9.32 4.10
N ILE A 43 22.79 -10.23 4.95
CA ILE A 43 21.36 -10.42 5.21
C ILE A 43 20.74 -9.14 5.79
N THR A 44 21.44 -8.49 6.72
CA THR A 44 20.98 -7.24 7.34
C THR A 44 20.92 -6.09 6.34
N LEU A 45 21.89 -6.00 5.42
CA LEU A 45 21.89 -5.03 4.32
C LEU A 45 20.71 -5.28 3.37
N MET A 46 20.47 -6.54 2.98
CA MET A 46 19.33 -6.89 2.11
C MET A 46 17.99 -6.57 2.78
N TRP A 47 17.83 -6.90 4.06
CA TRP A 47 16.63 -6.56 4.82
C TRP A 47 16.42 -5.05 4.90
N SER A 48 17.48 -4.29 5.22
CA SER A 48 17.44 -2.83 5.24
C SER A 48 17.00 -2.27 3.89
N PHE A 49 17.53 -2.82 2.80
CA PHE A 49 17.13 -2.43 1.44
C PHE A 49 15.65 -2.70 1.15
N VAL A 50 15.12 -3.87 1.55
CA VAL A 50 13.70 -4.24 1.43
C VAL A 50 12.79 -3.28 2.21
N VAL A 51 13.24 -2.78 3.36
CA VAL A 51 12.50 -1.80 4.16
C VAL A 51 12.59 -0.41 3.54
N SER A 52 13.77 0.03 3.11
CA SER A 52 14.00 1.38 2.55
C SER A 52 13.37 1.58 1.17
N ILE A 53 13.31 0.55 0.32
CA ILE A 53 12.72 0.66 -1.02
C ILE A 53 11.22 1.00 -0.98
N TYR A 54 10.53 0.64 0.10
CA TYR A 54 9.14 1.04 0.33
C TYR A 54 9.01 2.57 0.46
N CYS A 55 9.90 3.21 1.23
CA CYS A 55 9.93 4.67 1.37
C CYS A 55 10.23 5.34 0.03
N PHE A 56 11.15 4.78 -0.75
CA PHE A 56 11.45 5.26 -2.10
C PHE A 56 10.24 5.15 -3.04
N GLY A 57 9.51 4.03 -3.01
CA GLY A 57 8.24 3.88 -3.72
C GLY A 57 7.20 4.91 -3.26
N GLY A 58 7.10 5.16 -1.95
CA GLY A 58 6.23 6.18 -1.38
C GLY A 58 6.52 7.60 -1.87
N LEU A 59 7.80 7.94 -2.04
CA LEU A 59 8.22 9.21 -2.62
C LEU A 59 7.75 9.34 -4.07
N LEU A 60 8.00 8.32 -4.90
CA LEU A 60 7.55 8.31 -6.30
C LEU A 60 6.02 8.38 -6.42
N GLY A 61 5.31 7.65 -5.56
CA GLY A 61 3.85 7.70 -5.49
C GLY A 61 3.33 9.08 -5.06
N SER A 62 3.98 9.74 -4.11
CA SER A 62 3.58 11.06 -3.64
C SER A 62 3.81 12.15 -4.69
N LEU A 63 4.94 12.12 -5.40
CA LEU A 63 5.25 13.06 -6.49
C LEU A 63 4.25 12.94 -7.64
N SER A 64 3.87 11.70 -7.98
CA SER A 64 2.92 11.44 -9.07
C SER A 64 1.46 11.69 -8.67
N ALA A 65 1.11 11.68 -7.37
CA ALA A 65 -0.25 11.90 -6.89
C ALA A 65 -0.85 13.25 -7.35
N GLY A 66 -0.06 14.32 -7.34
CA GLY A 66 -0.48 15.64 -7.81
C GLY A 66 -0.83 15.62 -9.30
N TYR A 67 0.01 14.99 -10.12
CA TYR A 67 -0.23 14.87 -11.55
C TYR A 67 -1.46 14.01 -11.88
N PHE A 68 -1.58 12.84 -11.26
CA PHE A 68 -2.71 11.93 -11.49
C PHE A 68 -4.05 12.53 -11.04
N SER A 69 -4.06 13.21 -9.88
CA SER A 69 -5.28 13.81 -9.33
C SER A 69 -5.84 14.93 -10.21
N VAL A 70 -4.98 15.75 -10.84
CA VAL A 70 -5.39 16.83 -11.75
C VAL A 70 -5.78 16.26 -13.11
N ARG A 71 -4.95 15.39 -13.71
CA ARG A 71 -5.17 14.91 -15.08
C ARG A 71 -6.37 13.96 -15.22
N PHE A 72 -6.54 13.03 -14.29
CA PHE A 72 -7.56 11.97 -14.39
C PHE A 72 -8.74 12.16 -13.45
N GLY A 73 -8.66 13.12 -12.53
CA GLY A 73 -9.62 13.27 -11.43
C GLY A 73 -9.32 12.30 -10.27
N ARG A 74 -9.87 12.61 -9.10
CA ARG A 74 -9.48 11.99 -7.82
C ARG A 74 -9.96 10.53 -7.72
N LYS A 75 -11.16 10.22 -8.22
CA LYS A 75 -11.73 8.86 -8.25
C LYS A 75 -10.93 7.92 -9.16
N LYS A 76 -10.65 8.36 -10.40
CA LYS A 76 -9.86 7.56 -11.34
C LYS A 76 -8.42 7.40 -10.87
N ALA A 77 -7.82 8.44 -10.29
CA ALA A 77 -6.49 8.34 -9.69
C ALA A 77 -6.43 7.29 -8.55
N MET A 78 -7.46 7.21 -7.70
CA MET A 78 -7.57 6.12 -6.71
C MET A 78 -7.72 4.74 -7.35
N LEU A 79 -8.41 4.64 -8.50
CA LEU A 79 -8.57 3.38 -9.22
C LEU A 79 -7.24 2.92 -9.86
N PHE A 80 -6.47 3.87 -10.43
CA PHE A 80 -5.12 3.61 -10.92
C PHE A 80 -4.16 3.21 -9.79
N ALA A 81 -4.33 3.73 -8.58
CA ALA A 81 -3.53 3.34 -7.42
C ALA A 81 -3.75 1.87 -7.00
N ASN A 82 -4.88 1.25 -7.34
CA ASN A 82 -5.10 -0.18 -7.08
C ASN A 82 -4.26 -1.10 -7.97
N ILE A 83 -3.82 -0.65 -9.16
CA ILE A 83 -2.98 -1.45 -10.07
C ILE A 83 -1.65 -1.85 -9.40
N PRO A 84 -0.82 -0.91 -8.89
CA PRO A 84 0.39 -1.28 -8.17
C PRO A 84 0.11 -2.04 -6.87
N ALA A 85 -1.07 -1.87 -6.25
CA ALA A 85 -1.47 -2.67 -5.08
C ALA A 85 -1.62 -4.16 -5.42
N LEU A 86 -2.33 -4.46 -6.51
CA LEU A 86 -2.52 -5.83 -6.99
C LEU A 86 -1.21 -6.44 -7.47
N LEU A 87 -0.39 -5.67 -8.20
CA LEU A 87 0.92 -6.13 -8.64
C LEU A 87 1.84 -6.46 -7.46
N SER A 88 1.84 -5.62 -6.42
CA SER A 88 2.53 -5.90 -5.17
C SER A 88 2.05 -7.20 -4.52
N ALA A 89 0.74 -7.41 -4.42
CA ALA A 89 0.18 -8.60 -3.79
C ALA A 89 0.54 -9.89 -4.57
N VAL A 90 0.51 -9.84 -5.90
CA VAL A 90 0.93 -10.96 -6.76
C VAL A 90 2.44 -11.23 -6.57
N LEU A 91 3.30 -10.21 -6.68
CA LEU A 91 4.74 -10.39 -6.54
C LEU A 91 5.13 -10.94 -5.17
N MET A 92 4.48 -10.47 -4.10
CA MET A 92 4.79 -10.90 -2.73
C MET A 92 4.13 -12.24 -2.36
N GLY A 93 2.98 -12.57 -2.96
CA GLY A 93 2.34 -13.87 -2.77
C GLY A 93 3.07 -15.01 -3.49
N PHE A 94 3.59 -14.75 -4.70
CA PHE A 94 4.32 -15.74 -5.49
C PHE A 94 5.82 -15.83 -5.17
N SER A 95 6.37 -14.95 -4.32
CA SER A 95 7.81 -14.94 -4.03
C SER A 95 8.32 -16.25 -3.43
N GLN A 96 7.51 -16.93 -2.61
CA GLN A 96 7.87 -18.21 -2.01
C GLN A 96 7.89 -19.34 -3.05
N LEU A 97 6.91 -19.35 -3.97
CA LEU A 97 6.82 -20.34 -5.06
C LEU A 97 8.00 -20.24 -6.03
N CYS A 98 8.44 -19.01 -6.34
CA CYS A 98 9.54 -18.78 -7.27
C CYS A 98 10.93 -18.82 -6.61
N GLY A 99 11.03 -18.89 -5.28
CA GLY A 99 12.32 -18.85 -4.58
C GLY A 99 13.13 -17.59 -4.92
N SER A 100 12.49 -16.43 -4.90
CA SER A 100 13.11 -15.15 -5.32
C SER A 100 12.84 -14.05 -4.30
N PHE A 101 13.92 -13.55 -3.70
CA PHE A 101 13.88 -12.37 -2.82
C PHE A 101 13.73 -11.07 -3.64
N GLU A 102 14.10 -11.08 -4.92
CA GLU A 102 13.95 -9.94 -5.83
C GLU A 102 12.48 -9.57 -6.04
N MET A 103 11.58 -10.56 -6.05
CA MET A 103 10.13 -10.34 -6.12
C MET A 103 9.60 -9.61 -4.87
N ILE A 104 10.18 -9.86 -3.70
CA ILE A 104 9.83 -9.15 -2.46
C ILE A 104 10.25 -7.68 -2.57
N ILE A 105 11.46 -7.40 -3.05
CA ILE A 105 11.97 -6.04 -3.26
C ILE A 105 11.05 -5.28 -4.24
N ALA A 106 10.74 -5.88 -5.39
CA ALA A 106 9.84 -5.29 -6.38
C ALA A 106 8.44 -5.07 -5.82
N GLY A 107 7.89 -6.06 -5.11
CA GLY A 107 6.59 -5.95 -4.45
C GLY A 107 6.52 -4.81 -3.43
N ARG A 108 7.59 -4.60 -2.65
CA ARG A 108 7.68 -3.49 -1.68
C ARG A 108 7.76 -2.12 -2.35
N LEU A 109 8.47 -2.02 -3.48
CA LEU A 109 8.47 -0.80 -4.29
C LEU A 109 7.05 -0.44 -4.76
N PHE A 110 6.34 -1.40 -5.37
CA PHE A 110 4.97 -1.16 -5.84
C PHE A 110 3.98 -0.88 -4.70
N SER A 111 4.12 -1.57 -3.58
CA SER A 111 3.32 -1.27 -2.37
C SER A 111 3.59 0.14 -1.86
N GLY A 112 4.85 0.60 -1.91
CA GLY A 112 5.23 1.96 -1.55
C GLY A 112 4.57 2.99 -2.47
N VAL A 113 4.62 2.77 -3.78
CA VAL A 113 3.97 3.63 -4.78
C VAL A 113 2.46 3.71 -4.54
N CYS A 114 1.81 2.57 -4.31
CA CYS A 114 0.39 2.51 -3.96
C CYS A 114 0.08 3.29 -2.68
N GLY A 115 0.85 3.09 -1.62
CA GLY A 115 0.68 3.79 -0.35
C GLY A 115 0.84 5.29 -0.48
N GLY A 116 1.87 5.74 -1.20
CA GLY A 116 2.13 7.16 -1.49
C GLY A 116 1.01 7.80 -2.31
N LEU A 117 0.58 7.17 -3.40
CA LEU A 117 -0.55 7.66 -4.21
C LEU A 117 -1.85 7.71 -3.39
N GLY A 118 -2.19 6.60 -2.74
CA GLY A 118 -3.46 6.40 -2.04
C GLY A 118 -3.67 7.37 -0.89
N VAL A 119 -2.65 7.60 -0.04
CA VAL A 119 -2.74 8.53 1.09
C VAL A 119 -2.94 9.96 0.61
N ASN A 120 -2.12 10.42 -0.34
CA ASN A 120 -2.17 11.79 -0.83
C ASN A 120 -3.52 12.10 -1.50
N ILE A 121 -3.98 11.22 -2.39
CA ILE A 121 -5.27 11.40 -3.08
C ILE A 121 -6.42 11.37 -2.07
N ASN A 122 -6.36 10.50 -1.05
CA ASN A 122 -7.40 10.42 -0.03
C ASN A 122 -7.51 11.69 0.81
N ILE A 123 -6.37 12.28 1.22
CA ILE A 123 -6.34 13.56 1.95
C ILE A 123 -6.90 14.68 1.06
N MET A 124 -6.50 14.74 -0.21
CA MET A 124 -7.03 15.73 -1.16
C MET A 124 -8.55 15.59 -1.33
N TYR A 125 -9.04 14.37 -1.56
CA TYR A 125 -10.46 14.08 -1.71
C TYR A 125 -11.25 14.45 -0.45
N ALA A 126 -10.76 14.05 0.73
CA ALA A 126 -11.40 14.39 2.01
C ALA A 126 -11.45 15.91 2.25
N GLY A 127 -10.39 16.64 1.88
CA GLY A 127 -10.34 18.10 1.99
C GLY A 127 -11.22 18.86 0.98
N GLU A 128 -11.45 18.26 -0.19
CA GLU A 128 -12.33 18.80 -1.24
C GLU A 128 -13.82 18.58 -0.93
N CYS A 129 -14.18 17.41 -0.39
CA CYS A 129 -15.56 17.09 -0.01
C CYS A 129 -16.00 17.77 1.31
N ALA A 130 -15.07 18.08 2.21
CA ALA A 130 -15.41 18.63 3.52
C ALA A 130 -15.74 20.14 3.47
N PRO A 131 -16.82 20.59 4.13
CA PRO A 131 -17.13 22.01 4.25
C PRO A 131 -16.03 22.73 5.04
N ARG A 132 -15.79 24.02 4.75
CA ARG A 132 -14.64 24.80 5.28
C ARG A 132 -14.44 24.68 6.81
N LYS A 133 -15.52 24.54 7.58
CA LYS A 133 -15.51 24.39 9.05
C LYS A 133 -15.14 22.98 9.54
N LEU A 134 -15.29 21.93 8.72
CA LEU A 134 -15.08 20.53 9.10
C LEU A 134 -13.88 19.87 8.40
N ARG A 135 -13.06 20.64 7.67
CA ARG A 135 -11.85 20.11 7.01
C ARG A 135 -10.89 19.42 7.98
N GLY A 136 -10.78 19.92 9.20
CA GLY A 136 -9.99 19.27 10.26
C GLY A 136 -10.52 17.89 10.61
N LEU A 137 -11.84 17.73 10.70
CA LEU A 137 -12.48 16.44 11.00
C LEU A 137 -12.24 15.43 9.86
N ALA A 138 -12.27 15.89 8.60
CA ALA A 138 -11.96 15.05 7.46
C ALA A 138 -10.51 14.54 7.47
N ALA A 139 -9.55 15.39 7.83
CA ALA A 139 -8.16 14.97 8.01
C ALA A 139 -8.00 13.94 9.14
N ILE A 140 -8.72 14.13 10.25
CA ILE A 140 -8.73 13.17 11.37
C ILE A 140 -9.23 11.80 10.91
N THR A 141 -10.29 11.72 10.11
CA THR A 141 -10.79 10.41 9.63
C THR A 141 -9.75 9.64 8.80
N ALA A 142 -8.92 10.33 8.02
CA ALA A 142 -7.83 9.70 7.27
C ALA A 142 -6.74 9.17 8.22
N SER A 143 -6.33 9.97 9.21
CA SER A 143 -5.36 9.54 10.23
C SER A 143 -5.87 8.37 11.08
N THR A 144 -7.16 8.38 11.45
CA THR A 144 -7.79 7.25 12.14
C THR A 144 -7.79 6.00 11.28
N ALA A 145 -8.08 6.10 9.97
CA ALA A 145 -8.00 4.96 9.06
C ALA A 145 -6.58 4.38 8.96
N ILE A 146 -5.53 5.21 8.96
CA ILE A 146 -4.14 4.75 9.04
C ILE A 146 -3.89 3.99 10.36
N ALA A 147 -4.35 4.54 11.49
CA ALA A 147 -4.18 3.91 12.80
C ALA A 147 -4.88 2.55 12.88
N VAL A 148 -6.12 2.46 12.37
CA VAL A 148 -6.87 1.20 12.28
C VAL A 148 -6.17 0.21 11.36
N GLY A 149 -5.64 0.66 10.21
CA GLY A 149 -4.84 -0.18 9.32
C GLY A 149 -3.60 -0.75 10.00
N LYS A 150 -2.89 0.07 10.79
CA LYS A 150 -1.74 -0.39 11.58
C LYS A 150 -2.13 -1.42 12.63
N PHE A 151 -3.24 -1.20 13.32
CA PHE A 151 -3.75 -2.12 14.33
C PHE A 151 -4.11 -3.46 13.72
N VAL A 152 -4.84 -3.47 12.60
CA VAL A 152 -5.17 -4.70 11.86
C VAL A 152 -3.89 -5.37 11.34
N GLY A 153 -2.90 -4.61 10.87
CA GLY A 153 -1.62 -5.17 10.43
C GLY A 153 -0.88 -5.90 11.55
N PHE A 154 -0.86 -5.34 12.76
CA PHE A 154 -0.31 -6.04 13.92
C PHE A 154 -1.15 -7.25 14.32
N ALA A 155 -2.48 -7.13 14.31
CA ALA A 155 -3.40 -8.23 14.63
C ALA A 155 -3.22 -9.43 13.70
N LEU A 156 -3.14 -9.20 12.39
CA LEU A 156 -2.88 -10.24 11.38
C LEU A 156 -1.46 -10.81 11.49
N GLY A 157 -0.52 -9.98 11.91
CA GLY A 157 0.88 -10.36 12.14
C GLY A 157 1.12 -11.16 13.43
N LEU A 158 0.10 -11.46 14.24
CA LEU A 158 0.26 -12.37 15.38
C LEU A 158 0.58 -13.79 14.91
N ARG A 159 1.43 -14.46 15.71
CA ARG A 159 1.89 -15.83 15.49
C ARG A 159 0.75 -16.86 15.46
N GLU A 160 -0.37 -16.55 16.12
CA GLU A 160 -1.58 -17.39 16.15
C GLU A 160 -2.46 -17.26 14.89
N PHE A 161 -2.30 -16.20 14.09
CA PHE A 161 -3.08 -15.96 12.87
C PHE A 161 -2.27 -16.30 11.61
N LEU A 162 -1.48 -15.34 11.10
CA LEU A 162 -0.69 -15.51 9.87
C LEU A 162 0.82 -15.38 10.10
N GLY A 163 1.29 -15.20 11.35
CA GLY A 163 2.71 -15.15 11.71
C GLY A 163 3.42 -16.52 11.74
N VAL A 164 2.98 -17.46 10.90
CA VAL A 164 3.57 -18.81 10.75
C VAL A 164 4.40 -18.84 9.47
N ASP A 165 5.50 -19.59 9.47
CA ASP A 165 6.48 -19.69 8.36
C ASP A 165 5.87 -20.04 6.99
N ALA A 166 4.72 -20.72 6.95
CA ALA A 166 4.04 -21.07 5.71
C ALA A 166 3.10 -19.96 5.18
N LEU A 167 2.69 -19.00 6.02
CA LEU A 167 1.63 -18.03 5.73
C LEU A 167 2.12 -16.59 5.57
N TRP A 168 3.42 -16.32 5.76
CA TRP A 168 3.97 -14.97 5.60
C TRP A 168 3.77 -14.36 4.20
N PRO A 169 3.79 -15.11 3.06
CA PRO A 169 3.50 -14.51 1.75
C PRO A 169 2.02 -14.13 1.62
N ILE A 170 1.14 -14.90 2.27
CA ILE A 170 -0.31 -14.63 2.30
C ILE A 170 -0.57 -13.38 3.16
N LEU A 171 0.15 -13.23 4.28
CA LEU A 171 0.11 -12.01 5.10
C LEU A 171 0.53 -10.78 4.28
N MET A 172 1.58 -10.90 3.49
CA MET A 172 2.04 -9.82 2.60
C MET A 172 1.07 -9.55 1.45
N ALA A 173 0.41 -10.59 0.92
CA ALA A 173 -0.63 -10.49 -0.09
C ALA A 173 -1.98 -10.01 0.48
N ALA A 174 -2.16 -9.92 1.80
CA ALA A 174 -3.40 -9.49 2.44
C ALA A 174 -3.82 -8.07 2.02
N ASN A 175 -2.91 -7.25 1.51
CA ASN A 175 -3.22 -5.94 0.92
C ASN A 175 -4.09 -6.02 -0.34
N ALA A 176 -4.20 -7.18 -1.01
CA ALA A 176 -5.14 -7.39 -2.10
C ALA A 176 -6.60 -7.22 -1.64
N ILE A 177 -6.92 -7.63 -0.41
CA ILE A 177 -8.29 -7.57 0.13
C ILE A 177 -8.81 -6.12 0.19
N PRO A 178 -8.14 -5.18 0.89
CA PRO A 178 -8.58 -3.79 0.90
C PRO A 178 -8.48 -3.15 -0.48
N ALA A 179 -7.58 -3.58 -1.38
CA ALA A 179 -7.54 -3.10 -2.76
C ALA A 179 -8.78 -3.52 -3.56
N LEU A 180 -9.22 -4.76 -3.43
CA LEU A 180 -10.44 -5.28 -4.04
C LEU A 180 -11.69 -4.61 -3.48
N ILE A 181 -11.78 -4.47 -2.14
CA ILE A 181 -12.89 -3.74 -1.50
C ILE A 181 -12.95 -2.30 -2.02
N GLN A 182 -11.79 -1.64 -2.12
CA GLN A 182 -11.71 -0.28 -2.66
C GLN A 182 -12.12 -0.24 -4.14
N LEU A 183 -11.75 -1.23 -4.95
CA LEU A 183 -12.15 -1.34 -6.35
C LEU A 183 -13.66 -1.54 -6.53
N LEU A 184 -14.30 -2.30 -5.63
CA LEU A 184 -15.74 -2.56 -5.64
C LEU A 184 -16.56 -1.38 -5.10
N THR A 185 -16.03 -0.65 -4.12
CA THR A 185 -16.75 0.47 -3.47
C THR A 185 -16.58 1.80 -4.19
N LEU A 186 -15.44 2.05 -4.85
CA LEU A 186 -15.17 3.30 -5.59
C LEU A 186 -16.20 3.64 -6.69
N PRO A 187 -16.70 2.70 -7.51
CA PRO A 187 -17.66 2.99 -8.56
C PRO A 187 -18.94 3.66 -8.04
N PHE A 188 -19.40 3.26 -6.85
CA PHE A 188 -20.61 3.75 -6.19
C PHE A 188 -20.44 5.11 -5.50
N PHE A 189 -19.21 5.59 -5.32
CA PHE A 189 -18.98 6.91 -4.73
C PHE A 189 -19.09 8.03 -5.79
N PRO A 190 -19.77 9.15 -5.47
CA PRO A 190 -19.84 10.30 -6.36
C PRO A 190 -18.44 10.87 -6.60
N ASP A 191 -18.22 11.44 -7.78
CA ASP A 191 -16.96 12.12 -8.10
C ASP A 191 -16.78 13.38 -7.24
N SER A 192 -15.53 13.82 -7.04
CA SER A 192 -15.25 15.04 -6.25
C SER A 192 -16.00 16.23 -6.88
N PRO A 193 -16.92 16.90 -6.14
CA PRO A 193 -17.70 18.03 -6.66
C PRO A 193 -16.81 19.17 -7.16
N ARG A 194 -15.60 19.30 -6.61
CA ARG A 194 -14.62 20.32 -6.99
C ARG A 194 -13.93 20.02 -8.32
N TYR A 195 -13.71 18.73 -8.65
CA TYR A 195 -13.18 18.31 -9.95
C TYR A 195 -14.20 18.56 -11.07
N LEU A 196 -15.47 18.27 -10.81
CA LEU A 196 -16.58 18.55 -11.73
C LEU A 196 -16.71 20.07 -12.01
N LEU A 197 -16.64 20.89 -10.96
CA LEU A 197 -16.80 22.35 -11.06
C LEU A 197 -15.58 23.09 -11.64
N ILE A 198 -14.34 22.71 -11.31
CA ILE A 198 -13.13 23.48 -11.68
C ILE A 198 -12.40 22.88 -12.88
N ASP A 199 -12.22 21.56 -12.93
CA ASP A 199 -11.42 20.90 -13.98
C ASP A 199 -12.29 20.46 -15.18
N ARG A 200 -13.56 20.09 -14.97
CA ARG A 200 -14.48 19.69 -16.06
C ARG A 200 -15.39 20.79 -16.61
N LYS A 201 -15.52 21.94 -15.92
CA LYS A 201 -16.45 23.04 -16.27
C LYS A 201 -17.92 22.62 -16.44
N ASP A 202 -18.32 21.43 -15.99
CA ASP A 202 -19.70 20.96 -16.10
C ASP A 202 -20.46 21.25 -14.82
N LYS A 203 -21.36 22.23 -14.90
CA LYS A 203 -22.23 22.65 -13.80
C LYS A 203 -23.43 21.71 -13.58
N GLU A 204 -23.66 20.75 -14.47
CA GLU A 204 -24.93 20.00 -14.52
C GLU A 204 -25.02 18.78 -13.60
N GLU A 205 -23.90 18.20 -13.12
CA GLU A 205 -23.93 17.10 -12.11
C GLU A 205 -24.00 17.60 -10.66
N CYS A 206 -24.29 18.89 -10.44
CA CYS A 206 -24.29 19.49 -9.11
C CYS A 206 -25.65 19.37 -8.36
N ILE A 207 -26.35 18.23 -8.51
CA ILE A 207 -27.57 17.91 -7.76
C ILE A 207 -27.32 16.72 -6.84
#